data_AF-A0A382AVR1-F1
#
_entry.id   AF-A0A382AVR1-F1
#
_cell.length_a   1.000
_cell.length_b   1.000
_cell.length_c   1.000
_cell.angle_alpha   90.00
_cell.angle_beta   90.00
_cell.angle_gamma   90.00
#
_symmetry.space_group_name_H-M   'P 1'
#
loop_
_entity.id
_entity.type
_entity.pdbx_description
1 polymer ?
#
loop_
_entity_poly.entity_id
_entity_poly.type
_entity_poly.pdbx_seq_one_letter_code
_entity_poly.pdbx_strand_id
1 'polypeptide(L)'
;MATNFTSLRNSRKSLLSKLADEVKKNTSPQRRGADERFWKLIVDPKTGIGYAKLRFLPAPKDEDIPWAKLWSHGFQGPGGSWFIENCPTTLDGRPCPVCKENNRLWNSGVERDKEVARSRKRKLTYISNILIIEDP
;
A
#
# COMPACT_ATOMS: atom_id res chain seq x y z
N MET A 1 -7.07 -7.68 35.83
CA MET A 1 -8.50 -7.70 35.42
C MET A 1 -9.30 -7.13 36.58
N ALA A 2 -10.16 -6.13 36.35
CA ALA A 2 -10.89 -5.47 37.45
C ALA A 2 -11.89 -6.45 38.10
N THR A 3 -11.83 -6.60 39.41
CA THR A 3 -12.49 -7.70 40.14
C THR A 3 -13.79 -7.31 40.84
N ASN A 4 -14.22 -6.03 40.78
CA ASN A 4 -15.49 -5.60 41.36
C ASN A 4 -16.13 -4.40 40.64
N PHE A 5 -17.44 -4.22 40.81
CA PHE A 5 -18.24 -3.23 40.10
C PHE A 5 -17.82 -1.77 40.39
N THR A 6 -17.36 -1.50 41.61
CA THR A 6 -16.88 -0.17 42.03
C THR A 6 -15.59 0.21 41.31
N SER A 7 -14.66 -0.75 41.14
CA SER A 7 -13.42 -0.54 40.38
C SER A 7 -13.69 -0.26 38.90
N LEU A 8 -14.69 -0.91 38.28
CA LEU A 8 -15.15 -0.62 36.90
C LEU A 8 -15.79 0.78 36.78
N ARG A 9 -16.47 1.26 37.83
CA ARG A 9 -17.09 2.60 37.82
C ARG A 9 -16.03 3.70 37.92
N ASN A 10 -14.98 3.48 38.69
CA ASN A 10 -13.88 4.44 38.84
C ASN A 10 -12.97 4.47 37.60
N SER A 11 -12.72 3.32 36.95
CA SER A 11 -11.94 3.26 35.71
C SER A 11 -12.67 3.84 34.49
N ARG A 12 -14.01 3.88 34.52
CA ARG A 12 -14.86 4.38 33.43
C ARG A 12 -14.53 5.81 32.98
N LYS A 13 -14.24 6.73 33.91
CA LYS A 13 -13.87 8.12 33.54
C LYS A 13 -12.58 8.17 32.72
N SER A 14 -11.57 7.39 33.11
CA SER A 14 -10.29 7.30 32.39
C SER A 14 -10.40 6.55 31.06
N LEU A 15 -11.34 5.61 30.96
CA LEU A 15 -11.62 4.88 29.72
C LEU A 15 -12.37 5.78 28.72
N LEU A 16 -13.36 6.54 29.19
CA LEU A 16 -14.11 7.49 28.37
C LEU A 16 -13.23 8.61 27.84
N SER A 17 -12.27 9.12 28.63
CA SER A 17 -11.30 10.10 28.12
C SER A 17 -10.40 9.49 27.04
N LYS A 18 -9.90 8.26 27.25
CA LYS A 18 -9.11 7.54 26.23
C LYS A 18 -9.90 7.27 24.95
N LEU A 19 -11.17 6.88 25.07
CA LEU A 19 -12.06 6.71 23.92
C LEU A 19 -12.30 8.03 23.18
N ALA A 20 -12.52 9.13 23.91
CA ALA A 20 -12.68 10.45 23.30
C ALA A 20 -11.40 10.91 22.58
N ASP A 21 -10.23 10.60 23.13
CA ASP A 21 -8.95 10.93 22.50
C ASP A 21 -8.68 10.08 21.25
N GLU A 22 -9.05 8.79 21.24
CA GLU A 22 -8.98 7.95 20.04
C GLU A 22 -9.95 8.41 18.94
N VAL A 23 -11.15 8.88 19.30
CA VAL A 23 -12.10 9.47 18.34
C VAL A 23 -11.54 10.75 17.71
N LYS A 24 -10.85 11.59 18.51
CA LYS A 24 -10.17 12.79 18.01
C LYS A 24 -9.02 12.47 17.05
N LYS A 25 -8.26 11.39 17.30
CA LYS A 25 -7.19 10.95 16.38
C LYS A 25 -7.74 10.55 15.01
N ASN A 26 -8.88 9.87 14.96
CA ASN A 26 -9.55 9.49 13.71
C ASN A 26 -10.17 10.66 12.93
N THR A 27 -10.28 11.85 13.53
CA THR A 27 -10.79 13.06 12.88
C THR A 27 -9.68 14.01 12.43
N SER A 28 -8.42 13.72 12.78
CA SER A 28 -7.30 14.53 12.30
C SER A 28 -7.03 14.21 10.83
N PRO A 29 -6.95 15.22 9.93
CA PRO A 29 -6.63 14.99 8.53
C PRO A 29 -5.23 14.40 8.44
N GLN A 30 -5.16 13.13 8.06
CA GLN A 30 -3.91 12.41 7.85
C GLN A 30 -3.17 13.12 6.71
N ARG A 31 -1.97 13.66 7.01
CA ARG A 31 -1.12 14.34 6.02
C ARG A 31 -0.71 13.34 4.94
N ARG A 32 -1.49 13.27 3.85
CA ARG A 32 -1.15 12.53 2.63
C ARG A 32 -0.12 13.34 1.82
N GLY A 33 1.07 13.52 2.39
CA GLY A 33 2.20 14.08 1.66
C GLY A 33 2.77 13.06 0.68
N ALA A 34 3.40 13.54 -0.39
CA ALA A 34 4.21 12.69 -1.26
C ALA A 34 5.39 12.12 -0.45
N ASP A 35 5.73 10.85 -0.68
CA ASP A 35 6.91 10.25 -0.07
C ASP A 35 8.17 10.78 -0.77
N GLU A 36 8.89 11.67 -0.10
CA GLU A 36 10.08 12.35 -0.63
C GLU A 36 11.27 11.40 -0.86
N ARG A 37 11.20 10.14 -0.37
CA ARG A 37 12.26 9.15 -0.54
C ARG A 37 12.32 8.56 -1.95
N PHE A 38 11.23 8.65 -2.71
CA PHE A 38 11.16 8.09 -4.06
C PHE A 38 11.42 9.18 -5.09
N TRP A 39 12.52 9.04 -5.83
CA TRP A 39 12.75 9.85 -7.01
C TRP A 39 11.75 9.49 -8.12
N LYS A 40 11.31 10.50 -8.85
CA LYS A 40 10.45 10.38 -10.03
C LYS A 40 10.99 11.28 -11.12
N LEU A 41 11.02 10.78 -12.35
CA LEU A 41 11.39 11.57 -13.51
C LEU A 41 10.41 12.74 -13.67
N ILE A 42 10.95 13.95 -13.72
CA ILE A 42 10.19 15.15 -14.08
C ILE A 42 10.16 15.23 -15.60
N VAL A 43 8.99 15.55 -16.15
CA VAL A 43 8.78 15.69 -17.59
C VAL A 43 8.41 17.13 -17.91
N ASP A 44 8.82 17.62 -19.08
CA ASP A 44 8.45 18.95 -19.55
C ASP A 44 6.91 19.03 -19.70
N PRO A 45 6.22 19.99 -19.07
CA PRO A 45 4.76 20.05 -19.08
C PRO A 45 4.13 20.28 -20.46
N LYS A 46 4.88 20.79 -21.44
CA LYS A 46 4.37 21.11 -22.78
C LYS A 46 4.52 19.92 -23.73
N THR A 47 5.63 19.19 -23.64
CA THR A 47 5.99 18.11 -24.55
C THR A 47 5.77 16.72 -23.94
N GLY A 48 5.73 16.61 -22.61
CA GLY A 48 5.62 15.35 -21.89
C GLY A 48 6.89 14.49 -21.92
N ILE A 49 8.01 15.05 -22.42
CA ILE A 49 9.30 14.36 -22.54
C ILE A 49 10.14 14.71 -21.31
N GLY A 50 10.79 13.72 -20.72
CA GLY A 50 11.75 13.89 -19.64
C GLY A 50 12.99 13.05 -19.90
N TYR A 51 14.13 13.47 -19.36
CA TYR A 51 15.40 12.79 -19.50
C TYR A 51 16.17 12.87 -18.19
N ALA A 52 16.79 11.77 -17.77
CA ALA A 52 17.72 11.75 -16.65
C ALA A 52 18.76 10.63 -16.89
N LYS A 53 19.99 10.85 -16.39
CA LYS A 53 21.02 9.81 -16.32
C LYS A 53 21.11 9.30 -14.90
N LEU A 54 20.88 8.00 -14.75
CA LEU A 54 20.85 7.32 -13.47
C LEU A 54 21.86 6.17 -13.46
N ARG A 55 22.36 5.84 -12.27
CA ARG A 55 23.12 4.62 -12.00
C ARG A 55 22.42 3.81 -10.92
N PHE A 56 22.05 2.58 -11.25
CA PHE A 56 21.59 1.62 -10.24
C PHE A 56 22.74 1.26 -9.29
N LEU A 57 22.45 1.32 -8.00
CA LEU A 57 23.41 0.98 -6.96
C LEU A 57 23.45 -0.55 -6.76
N PRO A 58 24.60 -1.09 -6.30
CA PRO A 58 24.69 -2.50 -5.93
C PRO A 58 23.82 -2.81 -4.70
N ALA A 59 23.73 -4.10 -4.36
CA ALA A 59 22.97 -4.54 -3.21
C ALA A 59 23.54 -3.90 -1.92
N PRO A 60 22.67 -3.41 -1.01
CA PRO A 60 23.11 -2.87 0.26
C PRO A 60 23.75 -3.97 1.12
N LYS A 61 24.43 -3.55 2.19
CA LYS A 61 25.04 -4.50 3.13
C LYS A 61 23.96 -5.46 3.65
N ASP A 62 24.28 -6.75 3.68
CA ASP A 62 23.42 -7.84 4.16
C ASP A 62 22.25 -8.24 3.23
N GLU A 63 22.18 -7.71 1.99
CA GLU A 63 21.25 -8.16 0.95
C GLU A 63 22.01 -8.69 -0.28
N ASP A 64 21.52 -9.78 -0.89
CA ASP A 64 22.14 -10.36 -2.09
C ASP A 64 21.67 -9.68 -3.40
N ILE A 65 20.51 -9.03 -3.37
CA ILE A 65 19.81 -8.52 -4.56
C ILE A 65 19.67 -6.99 -4.47
N PRO A 66 20.00 -6.21 -5.52
CA PRO A 66 19.95 -4.74 -5.49
C PRO A 66 18.54 -4.14 -5.65
N TRP A 67 17.50 -4.94 -5.49
CA TRP A 67 16.12 -4.51 -5.65
C TRP A 67 15.17 -5.29 -4.76
N ALA A 68 14.10 -4.62 -4.34
CA ALA A 68 12.95 -5.20 -3.68
C ALA A 68 11.80 -5.36 -4.67
N LYS A 69 11.15 -6.52 -4.65
CA LYS A 69 9.95 -6.81 -5.44
C LYS A 69 8.72 -6.60 -4.57
N LEU A 70 7.74 -5.85 -5.06
CA LEU A 70 6.49 -5.57 -4.38
C LEU A 70 5.30 -5.90 -5.29
N TRP A 71 4.35 -6.68 -4.77
CA TRP A 71 3.05 -6.85 -5.38
C TRP A 71 2.04 -5.94 -4.68
N SER A 72 1.19 -5.25 -5.43
CA SER A 72 0.11 -4.42 -4.89
C SER A 72 -1.19 -4.61 -5.66
N HIS A 73 -2.31 -4.31 -5.02
CA HIS A 73 -3.62 -4.21 -5.67
C HIS A 73 -4.03 -2.75 -5.71
N GLY A 74 -4.62 -2.31 -6.81
CA GLY A 74 -5.09 -0.94 -6.99
C GLY A 74 -6.32 -0.94 -7.90
N PHE A 75 -7.52 -0.95 -7.30
CA PHE A 75 -8.79 -0.99 -8.05
C PHE A 75 -9.89 -0.24 -7.31
N GLN A 76 -10.89 0.22 -8.05
CA GLN A 76 -12.09 0.82 -7.49
C GLN A 76 -13.12 -0.27 -7.15
N GLY A 77 -13.53 -0.32 -5.88
CA GLY A 77 -14.54 -1.24 -5.38
C GLY A 77 -15.98 -0.75 -5.63
N PRO A 78 -16.97 -1.57 -5.27
CA PRO A 78 -18.38 -1.17 -5.31
C PRO A 78 -18.61 0.11 -4.49
N GLY A 79 -19.42 1.04 -5.01
CA GLY A 79 -19.68 2.33 -4.35
C GLY A 79 -18.59 3.38 -4.53
N GLY A 80 -17.59 3.13 -5.38
CA GLY A 80 -16.59 4.12 -5.81
C GLY A 80 -15.38 4.26 -4.90
N SER A 81 -15.30 3.51 -3.80
CA SER A 81 -14.15 3.50 -2.88
C SER A 81 -12.94 2.82 -3.53
N TRP A 82 -11.74 3.30 -3.26
CA TRP A 82 -10.50 2.70 -3.79
C TRP A 82 -9.90 1.69 -2.83
N PHE A 83 -9.44 0.56 -3.36
CA PHE A 83 -8.58 -0.40 -2.67
C PHE A 83 -7.17 -0.31 -3.25
N ILE A 84 -6.24 0.27 -2.49
CA ILE A 84 -4.84 0.46 -2.87
C ILE A 84 -3.98 -0.10 -1.73
N GLU A 85 -3.58 -1.35 -1.84
CA GLU A 85 -2.89 -2.06 -0.75
C GLU A 85 -1.81 -3.01 -1.25
N ASN A 86 -0.82 -3.25 -0.40
CA ASN A 86 0.23 -4.22 -0.67
C ASN A 86 -0.33 -5.65 -0.60
N CYS A 87 0.05 -6.47 -1.58
CA CYS A 87 -0.37 -7.86 -1.65
C CYS A 87 0.53 -8.70 -0.72
N PRO A 88 -0.04 -9.49 0.22
CA PRO A 88 0.73 -10.37 1.10
C PRO A 88 1.62 -11.37 0.37
N THR A 89 1.27 -11.73 -0.88
CA THR A 89 2.10 -12.62 -1.72
C THR A 89 3.46 -12.05 -2.09
N THR A 90 3.73 -10.78 -1.75
CA THR A 90 5.07 -10.20 -1.76
C THR A 90 5.99 -10.92 -0.79
N LEU A 91 5.46 -11.31 0.37
CA LEU A 91 6.14 -12.13 1.35
C LEU A 91 5.89 -13.59 0.97
N ASP A 92 6.96 -14.34 0.74
CA ASP A 92 6.87 -15.73 0.29
C ASP A 92 5.97 -16.55 1.24
N GLY A 93 5.09 -17.36 0.65
CA GLY A 93 4.19 -18.26 1.38
C GLY A 93 2.93 -17.63 1.96
N ARG A 94 2.70 -16.31 1.89
CA ARG A 94 1.49 -15.70 2.46
C ARG A 94 0.32 -15.64 1.46
N PRO A 95 -0.85 -16.23 1.78
CA PRO A 95 -2.01 -16.17 0.91
C PRO A 95 -2.62 -14.76 0.89
N CYS A 96 -2.94 -14.25 -0.29
CA CYS A 96 -3.74 -13.02 -0.43
C CYS A 96 -5.21 -13.36 -0.73
N PRO A 97 -6.17 -12.82 0.04
CA PRO A 97 -7.60 -13.01 -0.20
C PRO A 97 -8.04 -12.54 -1.59
N VAL A 98 -7.54 -11.39 -2.05
CA VAL A 98 -7.88 -10.84 -3.38
C VAL A 98 -7.35 -11.76 -4.49
N CYS A 99 -6.13 -12.29 -4.35
CA CYS A 99 -5.59 -13.25 -5.32
C CYS A 99 -6.41 -14.54 -5.38
N LYS A 100 -6.82 -15.08 -4.23
CA LYS A 100 -7.65 -16.28 -4.16
C LYS A 100 -9.00 -16.05 -4.83
N GLU A 101 -9.65 -14.94 -4.53
CA GLU A 101 -10.95 -14.61 -5.11
C GLU A 101 -10.85 -14.33 -6.61
N ASN A 102 -9.81 -13.63 -7.06
CA ASN A 102 -9.57 -13.42 -8.49
C ASN A 102 -9.32 -14.74 -9.23
N ASN A 103 -8.67 -15.72 -8.61
CA ASN A 103 -8.48 -17.04 -9.20
C ASN A 103 -9.82 -17.78 -9.36
N ARG A 104 -10.71 -17.70 -8.35
CA ARG A 104 -12.08 -18.24 -8.41
C ARG A 104 -12.87 -17.59 -9.56
N LEU A 105 -12.84 -16.26 -9.66
CA LEU A 105 -13.53 -15.50 -10.71
C LEU A 105 -12.96 -15.80 -12.10
N TRP A 106 -11.64 -15.94 -12.23
CA TRP A 106 -11.01 -16.27 -13.51
C TRP A 106 -11.45 -17.65 -14.03
N ASN A 107 -11.58 -18.61 -13.11
CA ASN A 107 -11.93 -19.98 -13.41
C ASN A 107 -13.45 -20.24 -13.44
N SER A 108 -14.30 -19.23 -13.25
CA SER A 108 -15.76 -19.42 -13.26
C SER A 108 -16.33 -19.69 -14.66
N GLY A 109 -15.55 -19.43 -15.71
CA GLY A 109 -15.98 -19.56 -17.11
C GLY A 109 -16.83 -18.38 -17.62
N VAL A 110 -17.26 -17.47 -16.73
CA VAL A 110 -18.07 -16.30 -17.07
C VAL A 110 -17.18 -15.11 -17.43
N GLU A 111 -17.39 -14.49 -18.59
CA GLU A 111 -16.51 -13.40 -19.05
C GLU A 111 -16.57 -12.15 -18.16
N ARG A 112 -17.76 -11.84 -17.62
CA ARG A 112 -17.92 -10.74 -16.63
C ARG A 112 -17.07 -10.93 -15.38
N ASP A 113 -16.94 -12.17 -14.89
CA ASP A 113 -16.11 -12.46 -13.73
C ASP A 113 -14.62 -12.28 -14.05
N LYS A 114 -14.20 -12.66 -15.26
CA LYS A 114 -12.83 -12.44 -15.72
C LYS A 114 -12.50 -10.95 -15.85
N GLU A 115 -13.43 -10.11 -16.30
CA GLU A 115 -13.24 -8.64 -16.30
C GLU A 115 -12.98 -8.11 -14.88
N VAL A 116 -13.75 -8.58 -13.90
CA VAL A 116 -13.53 -8.24 -12.49
C VAL A 116 -12.15 -8.72 -12.02
N ALA A 117 -11.74 -9.95 -12.34
CA ALA A 117 -10.43 -10.47 -11.98
C ALA A 117 -9.28 -9.66 -12.65
N ARG A 118 -9.46 -9.21 -13.90
CA ARG A 118 -8.48 -8.37 -14.63
C ARG A 118 -8.34 -7.01 -13.97
N SER A 119 -9.44 -6.34 -13.65
CA SER A 119 -9.41 -5.02 -13.00
C SER A 119 -8.75 -5.05 -11.62
N ARG A 120 -8.87 -6.18 -10.90
CA ARG A 120 -8.31 -6.39 -9.55
C ARG A 120 -6.93 -7.04 -9.56
N LYS A 121 -6.33 -7.29 -10.73
CA LYS A 121 -5.06 -8.00 -10.88
C LYS A 121 -3.96 -7.27 -10.09
N ARG A 122 -3.11 -8.05 -9.40
CA ARG A 122 -1.94 -7.50 -8.72
C ARG A 122 -0.94 -6.91 -9.72
N LYS A 123 -0.37 -5.76 -9.36
CA LYS A 123 0.68 -5.06 -10.13
C LYS A 123 2.03 -5.36 -9.51
N LEU A 124 3.02 -5.63 -10.37
CA LEU A 124 4.40 -5.87 -9.97
C LEU A 124 5.16 -4.55 -10.00
N THR A 125 5.86 -4.24 -8.93
CA THR A 125 6.74 -3.08 -8.85
C THR A 125 8.09 -3.53 -8.34
N TYR A 126 9.15 -2.98 -8.93
CA TYR A 126 10.51 -3.14 -8.45
C TYR A 126 10.99 -1.82 -7.88
N ILE A 127 11.65 -1.87 -6.74
CA ILE A 127 12.23 -0.72 -6.05
C ILE A 127 13.73 -0.97 -5.93
N SER A 128 14.56 -0.02 -6.33
CA SER A 128 16.02 -0.12 -6.27
C SER A 128 16.62 1.21 -5.86
N ASN A 129 17.79 1.16 -5.23
CA ASN A 129 18.55 2.36 -4.87
C ASN A 129 19.29 2.88 -6.11
N ILE A 130 19.25 4.19 -6.32
CA ILE A 130 19.86 4.84 -7.48
C ILE A 130 20.73 6.02 -7.05
N LEU A 131 21.76 6.28 -7.83
CA LEU A 131 22.50 7.53 -7.86
C LEU A 131 22.07 8.31 -9.10
N ILE A 132 21.59 9.54 -8.90
CA ILE A 132 21.27 10.46 -9.98
C ILE A 132 22.58 11.09 -10.45
N ILE A 133 22.94 10.87 -11.73
CA ILE A 133 24.13 11.45 -12.35
C ILE A 133 23.78 12.81 -12.97
N GLU A 134 22.63 12.89 -13.64
CA GLU A 134 22.15 14.10 -14.29
C GLU A 134 20.62 14.08 -14.34
N ASP A 135 19.99 15.20 -13.99
CA ASP A 135 18.53 15.41 -14.03
C ASP A 135 18.27 16.83 -14.56
N PRO A 136 18.32 17.05 -15.89
CA PRO A 136 18.20 18.37 -16.54
C PRO A 136 16.81 19.01 -16.48
#